data_AF-A0A7W0U018-F1
#
_entry.id   AF-A0A7W0U018-F1
#
_cell.length_a   1.000
_cell.length_b   1.000
_cell.length_c   1.000
_cell.angle_alpha   90.00
_cell.angle_beta   90.00
_cell.angle_gamma   90.00
#
_symmetry.space_group_name_H-M   'P 1'
#
loop_
_entity.id
_entity.type
_entity.pdbx_description
1 polymer ?
#
loop_
_entity_poly.entity_id
_entity_poly.type
_entity_poly.pdbx_seq_one_letter_code
_entity_poly.pdbx_strand_id
1 'polypeptide(L)'
;MFEYESVADDEVVDRLREAERQIAVLHAEQLRLIAELYRRAPDWITAPADTPGLVDAAEIAAAEIGVALRISRRSAMDRLGLAVQVLRGLPDTAAAMRSGTLSLAKVRIIADATADLSEEHARQVEARVLPRAGRQTPAG
;
A
#
# COMPACT_ATOMS: atom_id res chain seq x y z
N MET A 1 17.55 19.46 22.53
CA MET A 1 18.85 18.78 22.31
C MET A 1 18.64 17.94 21.08
N PHE A 2 19.12 18.39 19.92
CA PHE A 2 18.90 17.66 18.68
C PHE A 2 19.91 16.52 18.64
N GLU A 3 19.40 15.29 18.62
CA GLU A 3 20.12 14.01 18.77
C GLU A 3 21.24 13.76 17.73
N TYR A 4 21.52 14.74 16.86
CA TYR A 4 22.39 14.65 15.68
C TYR A 4 23.42 15.78 15.59
N GLU A 5 23.53 16.66 16.59
CA GLU A 5 24.38 17.87 16.53
C GLU A 5 25.89 17.57 16.37
N SER A 6 26.32 16.34 16.67
CA SER A 6 27.70 15.86 16.52
C SER A 6 27.87 14.70 15.54
N VAL A 7 26.84 14.37 14.77
CA VAL A 7 26.86 13.26 13.80
C VAL A 7 27.33 13.79 12.45
N ALA A 8 28.24 13.07 11.77
CA ALA A 8 28.71 13.46 10.45
C ALA A 8 27.57 13.38 9.42
N ASP A 9 27.55 14.28 8.42
CA ASP A 9 26.49 14.36 7.42
C ASP A 9 26.22 13.03 6.71
N ASP A 10 27.27 12.27 6.37
CA ASP A 10 27.14 10.95 5.74
C ASP A 10 26.38 9.94 6.63
N GLU A 11 26.62 9.98 7.94
CA GLU A 11 25.90 9.13 8.90
C GLU A 11 24.43 9.57 9.04
N VAL A 12 24.15 10.88 9.00
CA VAL A 12 22.76 11.39 8.96
C VAL A 12 22.03 10.89 7.70
N VAL A 13 22.70 10.95 6.54
CA VAL A 13 22.14 10.47 5.26
C VAL A 13 21.88 8.97 5.30
N ASP A 14 22.80 8.17 5.85
CA ASP A 14 22.61 6.72 5.95
C ASP A 14 21.48 6.35 6.92
N ARG A 15 21.35 7.06 8.04
CA ARG A 15 20.21 6.92 8.95
C ARG A 15 18.89 7.30 8.30
N LEU A 16 18.87 8.37 7.50
CA LEU A 16 17.68 8.77 6.74
C LEU A 16 17.26 7.67 5.75
N ARG A 17 18.21 7.07 5.02
CA ARG A 17 17.94 5.97 4.09
C ARG A 17 17.37 4.74 4.80
N GLU A 18 17.92 4.41 5.97
CA GLU A 18 17.43 3.30 6.77
C GLU A 18 16.02 3.56 7.32
N ALA A 19 15.74 4.78 7.78
CA ALA A 19 14.40 5.18 8.21
C ALA A 19 13.37 5.05 7.07
N GLU A 20 13.72 5.51 5.86
CA GLU A 20 12.87 5.34 4.67
C GLU A 20 12.60 3.86 4.36
N ARG A 21 13.62 3.01 4.46
CA ARG A 21 13.47 1.55 4.27
C ARG A 21 12.50 0.97 5.30
N GLN A 22 12.60 1.36 6.57
CA GLN A 22 11.70 0.89 7.63
C GLN A 22 10.27 1.39 7.44
N ILE A 23 10.08 2.66 7.03
CA ILE A 23 8.78 3.22 6.69
C ILE A 23 8.13 2.43 5.55
N ALA A 24 8.89 2.10 4.50
CA ALA A 24 8.42 1.27 3.40
C ALA A 24 7.93 -0.11 3.86
N VAL A 25 8.71 -0.78 4.71
CA VAL A 25 8.34 -2.09 5.30
C VAL A 25 7.05 -1.98 6.12
N LEU A 26 6.91 -0.95 6.96
CA LEU A 26 5.72 -0.74 7.78
C LEU A 26 4.48 -0.41 6.94
N HIS A 27 4.63 0.36 5.87
CA HIS A 27 3.53 0.58 4.93
C HIS A 27 3.14 -0.72 4.21
N ALA A 28 4.09 -1.57 3.86
CA ALA A 28 3.79 -2.87 3.26
C ALA A 28 3.02 -3.78 4.23
N GLU A 29 3.30 -3.69 5.53
CA GLU A 29 2.53 -4.37 6.58
C GLU A 29 1.11 -3.81 6.67
N GLN A 30 0.97 -2.48 6.69
CA GLN A 30 -0.33 -1.82 6.73
C GLN A 30 -1.23 -2.24 5.56
N LEU A 31 -0.70 -2.30 4.33
CA LEU A 31 -1.49 -2.76 3.17
C LEU A 31 -1.95 -4.22 3.33
N ARG A 32 -1.12 -5.10 3.90
CA ARG A 32 -1.48 -6.50 4.16
C ARG A 32 -2.58 -6.62 5.22
N LEU A 33 -2.49 -5.85 6.30
CA LEU A 33 -3.53 -5.80 7.33
C LEU A 33 -4.86 -5.27 6.78
N ILE A 34 -4.82 -4.24 5.95
CA ILE A 34 -6.01 -3.68 5.29
C ILE A 34 -6.66 -4.72 4.36
N ALA A 35 -5.88 -5.41 3.53
CA ALA A 35 -6.41 -6.45 2.66
C ALA A 35 -6.96 -7.65 3.44
N GLU A 36 -6.35 -7.98 4.58
CA GLU A 36 -6.86 -9.01 5.48
C GLU A 36 -8.21 -8.63 6.12
N LEU A 37 -8.38 -7.37 6.54
CA LEU A 37 -9.69 -6.86 6.99
C LEU A 37 -10.74 -6.99 5.89
N TYR A 38 -10.40 -6.62 4.66
CA TYR A 38 -11.31 -6.79 3.52
C TYR A 38 -11.65 -8.26 3.24
N ARG A 39 -10.67 -9.17 3.34
CA ARG A 39 -10.90 -10.61 3.19
C ARG A 39 -11.88 -11.15 4.25
N ARG A 40 -11.85 -10.60 5.47
CA ARG A 40 -12.73 -10.99 6.59
C ARG A 40 -14.07 -10.26 6.61
N ALA A 41 -14.19 -9.11 5.94
CA ALA A 41 -15.39 -8.28 5.98
C ALA A 41 -16.69 -9.00 5.59
N PRO A 42 -16.71 -9.97 4.64
CA PRO A 42 -17.91 -10.76 4.39
C PRO A 42 -18.44 -11.50 5.62
N ASP A 43 -17.56 -11.95 6.53
CA ASP A 43 -17.95 -12.69 7.74
C ASP A 43 -18.63 -11.77 8.79
N TRP A 44 -18.51 -10.45 8.64
CA TRP A 44 -19.17 -9.46 9.51
C TRP A 44 -20.59 -9.14 9.03
N ILE A 45 -20.94 -9.55 7.81
CA ILE A 45 -22.27 -9.38 7.24
C ILE A 45 -23.18 -10.49 7.77
N THR A 46 -24.15 -10.11 8.59
CA THR A 46 -25.14 -11.04 9.16
C THR A 46 -26.46 -11.07 8.36
N ALA A 47 -26.63 -10.13 7.43
CA ALA A 47 -27.81 -10.05 6.58
C ALA A 47 -27.70 -11.00 5.36
N PRO A 48 -28.82 -11.55 4.85
CA PRO A 48 -28.84 -12.31 3.59
C PRO A 48 -28.26 -11.51 2.42
N ALA A 49 -27.56 -12.19 1.50
CA ALA A 49 -26.87 -11.57 0.37
C ALA A 49 -27.79 -10.80 -0.60
N ASP A 50 -29.08 -11.13 -0.62
CA ASP A 50 -30.13 -10.50 -1.44
C ASP A 50 -30.83 -9.32 -0.75
N THR A 51 -30.38 -8.91 0.44
CA THR A 51 -30.96 -7.79 1.18
C THR A 51 -30.82 -6.49 0.37
N PRO A 52 -31.93 -5.79 0.03
CA PRO A 52 -31.85 -4.50 -0.66
C PRO A 52 -31.06 -3.47 0.16
N GLY A 53 -30.11 -2.80 -0.48
CA GLY A 53 -29.24 -1.82 0.19
C GLY A 53 -28.14 -2.42 1.07
N LEU A 54 -27.85 -3.72 0.90
CA LEU A 54 -26.71 -4.36 1.57
C LEU A 54 -25.41 -3.62 1.23
N VAL A 55 -24.70 -3.21 2.27
CA VAL A 55 -23.38 -2.56 2.15
C VAL A 55 -22.37 -3.61 1.69
N ASP A 56 -21.59 -3.29 0.66
CA ASP A 56 -20.57 -4.21 0.17
C ASP A 56 -19.42 -4.39 1.19
N ALA A 57 -18.71 -5.51 1.08
CA ALA A 57 -17.61 -5.84 1.99
C ALA A 57 -16.47 -4.80 1.99
N ALA A 58 -16.29 -4.03 0.91
CA ALA A 58 -15.24 -3.02 0.83
C ALA A 58 -15.61 -1.81 1.70
N GLU A 59 -16.87 -1.38 1.64
CA GLU A 59 -17.40 -0.30 2.47
C GLU A 59 -17.38 -0.65 3.96
N ILE A 60 -17.69 -1.90 4.32
CA ILE A 60 -17.59 -2.36 5.71
C ILE A 60 -16.12 -2.35 6.18
N ALA A 61 -15.21 -2.91 5.39
CA ALA A 61 -13.78 -2.89 5.71
C ALA A 61 -13.25 -1.45 5.85
N ALA A 62 -13.63 -0.56 4.94
CA ALA A 62 -13.21 0.83 4.97
C ALA A 62 -13.78 1.60 6.17
N ALA A 63 -15.00 1.29 6.62
CA ALA A 63 -15.55 1.85 7.84
C ALA A 63 -14.70 1.47 9.07
N GLU A 64 -14.37 0.18 9.22
CA GLU A 64 -13.51 -0.31 10.31
C GLU A 64 -12.12 0.34 10.29
N ILE A 65 -11.49 0.41 9.12
CA ILE A 65 -10.20 1.10 8.93
C ILE A 65 -10.30 2.59 9.28
N GLY A 66 -11.38 3.25 8.86
CA GLY A 66 -11.64 4.66 9.12
C GLY A 66 -11.73 4.96 10.61
N VAL A 67 -12.43 4.12 11.37
CA VAL A 67 -12.54 4.20 12.83
C VAL A 67 -11.18 3.96 13.49
N ALA A 68 -10.51 2.85 13.15
CA ALA A 68 -9.25 2.45 13.79
C ALA A 68 -8.13 3.48 13.57
N LEU A 69 -8.04 4.07 12.38
CA LEU A 69 -6.98 5.02 12.02
C LEU A 69 -7.41 6.49 12.16
N ARG A 70 -8.67 6.77 12.53
CA ARG A 70 -9.26 8.11 12.62
C ARG A 70 -9.11 8.92 11.32
N ILE A 71 -9.46 8.30 10.20
CA ILE A 71 -9.39 8.91 8.86
C ILE A 71 -10.76 8.96 8.18
N SER A 72 -10.88 9.80 7.15
CA SER A 72 -12.12 9.89 6.37
C SER A 72 -12.43 8.57 5.64
N ARG A 73 -13.72 8.34 5.37
CA ARG A 73 -14.18 7.20 4.53
C ARG A 73 -13.44 7.15 3.20
N ARG A 74 -13.29 8.30 2.53
CA ARG A 74 -12.57 8.38 1.24
C ARG A 74 -11.13 7.90 1.39
N SER A 75 -10.42 8.37 2.41
CA SER A 75 -9.05 7.97 2.68
C SER A 75 -8.91 6.48 3.01
N ALA A 76 -9.89 5.90 3.71
CA ALA A 76 -9.91 4.46 4.00
C ALA A 76 -10.15 3.64 2.72
N MET A 77 -11.11 4.06 1.89
CA MET A 77 -11.38 3.43 0.58
C MET A 77 -10.17 3.50 -0.36
N ASP A 78 -9.48 4.63 -0.43
CA ASP A 78 -8.28 4.78 -1.27
C ASP A 78 -7.15 3.83 -0.80
N ARG A 79 -6.95 3.68 0.52
CA ARG A 79 -5.97 2.74 1.08
C ARG A 79 -6.37 1.29 0.83
N LEU A 80 -7.66 0.97 0.94
CA LEU A 80 -8.18 -0.35 0.65
C LEU A 80 -8.01 -0.71 -0.82
N GLY A 81 -8.37 0.20 -1.74
CA GLY A 81 -8.19 0.01 -3.18
C GLY A 81 -6.74 -0.28 -3.53
N LEU A 82 -5.80 0.53 -3.02
CA LEU A 82 -4.37 0.31 -3.21
C LEU A 82 -3.91 -1.05 -2.67
N ALA A 83 -4.35 -1.42 -1.47
CA ALA A 83 -3.98 -2.69 -0.85
C ALA A 83 -4.43 -3.89 -1.69
N VAL A 84 -5.68 -3.88 -2.16
CA VAL A 84 -6.24 -4.95 -3.00
C VAL A 84 -5.53 -5.00 -4.35
N GLN A 85 -5.35 -3.86 -5.01
CA GLN A 85 -4.70 -3.79 -6.31
C GLN A 85 -3.26 -4.31 -6.26
N VAL A 86 -2.46 -3.83 -5.29
CA VAL A 86 -1.05 -4.21 -5.19
C VAL A 86 -0.89 -5.68 -4.82
N LEU A 87 -1.67 -6.18 -3.86
CA LEU A 87 -1.49 -7.56 -3.37
C LEU A 87 -2.05 -8.63 -4.32
N ARG A 88 -2.99 -8.29 -5.20
CA ARG A 88 -3.54 -9.21 -6.20
C ARG A 88 -2.87 -9.09 -7.56
N GLY A 89 -2.66 -7.85 -8.04
CA GLY A 89 -2.20 -7.58 -9.40
C GLY A 89 -0.69 -7.40 -9.54
N LEU A 90 0.01 -7.04 -8.45
CA LEU A 90 1.41 -6.59 -8.49
C LEU A 90 2.28 -7.30 -7.42
N PRO A 91 2.42 -8.63 -7.49
CA PRO A 91 3.09 -9.42 -6.45
C PRO A 91 4.57 -9.06 -6.26
N ASP A 92 5.29 -8.71 -7.33
CA ASP A 92 6.72 -8.38 -7.24
C ASP A 92 6.93 -6.97 -6.67
N THR A 93 6.06 -6.02 -6.98
CA THR A 93 5.99 -4.69 -6.39
C THR A 93 5.71 -4.80 -4.90
N ALA A 94 4.73 -5.65 -4.53
CA ALA A 94 4.45 -5.93 -3.13
C ALA A 94 5.68 -6.52 -2.41
N ALA A 95 6.40 -7.45 -3.04
CA ALA A 95 7.63 -8.02 -2.48
C ALA A 95 8.75 -6.98 -2.32
N ALA A 96 8.93 -6.11 -3.31
CA ALA A 96 9.90 -5.03 -3.27
C ALA A 96 9.59 -4.01 -2.17
N MET A 97 8.31 -3.72 -1.93
CA MET A 97 7.89 -2.87 -0.80
C MET A 97 8.14 -3.55 0.55
N ARG A 98 7.83 -4.85 0.67
CA ARG A 98 8.07 -5.65 1.89
C ARG A 98 9.54 -5.76 2.28
N SER A 99 10.45 -5.68 1.32
CA SER A 99 11.90 -5.64 1.59
C SER A 99 12.43 -4.23 1.89
N GLY A 100 11.59 -3.21 1.75
CA GLY A 100 11.96 -1.79 1.87
C GLY A 100 12.67 -1.22 0.64
N THR A 101 12.68 -1.96 -0.49
CA THR A 101 13.29 -1.51 -1.76
C THR A 101 12.44 -0.43 -2.44
N LEU A 102 11.12 -0.50 -2.31
CA LEU A 102 10.19 0.51 -2.83
C LEU A 102 9.44 1.21 -1.70
N SER A 103 9.44 2.54 -1.74
CA SER A 103 8.58 3.36 -0.88
C SER A 103 7.12 3.31 -1.36
N LEU A 104 6.18 3.69 -0.47
CA LEU A 104 4.77 3.79 -0.80
C LEU A 104 4.50 4.69 -2.02
N ALA A 105 5.25 5.78 -2.18
CA ALA A 105 5.11 6.68 -3.32
C ALA A 105 5.41 5.98 -4.65
N LYS A 106 6.49 5.18 -4.71
CA LYS A 106 6.84 4.42 -5.91
C LYS A 106 5.83 3.32 -6.22
N VAL A 107 5.32 2.65 -5.18
CA VAL A 107 4.27 1.63 -5.32
C VAL A 107 2.99 2.25 -5.89
N ARG A 108 2.59 3.44 -5.43
CA ARG A 108 1.43 4.16 -5.98
C ARG A 108 1.62 4.49 -7.45
N ILE A 109 2.78 4.97 -7.86
CA ILE A 109 3.05 5.25 -9.29
C ILE A 109 2.88 4.01 -10.15
N ILE A 110 3.39 2.84 -9.69
CA ILE A 110 3.21 1.58 -10.42
C ILE A 110 1.73 1.16 -10.43
N ALA A 111 1.04 1.27 -9.29
CA ALA A 111 -0.38 0.97 -9.19
C ALA A 111 -1.21 1.86 -10.13
N ASP A 112 -1.03 3.18 -10.08
CA ASP A 112 -1.74 4.14 -10.93
C ASP A 112 -1.48 3.85 -12.42
N ALA A 113 -0.24 3.54 -12.80
CA ALA A 113 0.12 3.19 -14.18
C ALA A 113 -0.50 1.87 -14.68
N THR A 114 -1.06 1.05 -13.79
CA THR A 114 -1.65 -0.26 -14.10
C THR A 114 -3.13 -0.35 -13.74
N ALA A 115 -3.75 0.74 -13.26
CA ALA A 115 -5.10 0.73 -12.69
C ALA A 115 -6.17 0.24 -13.69
N ASP A 116 -6.02 0.58 -14.98
CA ASP A 116 -6.97 0.22 -16.04
C ASP A 116 -6.61 -1.09 -16.77
N LEU A 117 -5.58 -1.80 -16.31
CA LEU A 117 -5.10 -3.03 -16.94
C LEU A 117 -5.72 -4.26 -16.29
N SER A 118 -5.89 -5.33 -17.08
CA SER A 118 -6.14 -6.65 -16.51
C SER A 118 -4.95 -7.08 -15.65
N GLU A 119 -5.17 -7.97 -14.68
CA GLU A 119 -4.07 -8.46 -13.82
C GLU A 119 -2.91 -9.03 -14.62
N GLU A 120 -3.18 -9.69 -15.75
CA GLU A 120 -2.16 -10.22 -16.63
C GLU A 120 -1.32 -9.12 -17.29
N HIS A 121 -1.97 -8.08 -17.83
CA HIS A 121 -1.25 -6.94 -18.41
C HIS A 121 -0.51 -6.11 -17.34
N ALA A 122 -1.08 -5.98 -16.14
CA ALA A 122 -0.44 -5.33 -15.01
C ALA A 122 0.87 -6.03 -14.62
N ARG A 123 0.88 -7.37 -14.56
CA ARG A 123 2.10 -8.17 -14.31
C ARG A 123 3.15 -7.98 -15.40
N GLN A 124 2.75 -7.86 -16.66
CA GLN A 124 3.69 -7.59 -17.75
C GLN A 124 4.33 -6.20 -17.66
N VAL A 125 3.57 -5.18 -17.24
CA VAL A 125 4.09 -3.84 -16.99
C VAL A 125 5.01 -3.83 -15.77
N GLU A 126 4.61 -4.49 -14.68
CA GLU A 126 5.40 -4.66 -13.46
C GLU A 126 6.78 -5.23 -13.77
N ALA A 127 6.86 -6.34 -14.50
CA ALA A 127 8.12 -6.99 -14.87
C ALA A 127 9.06 -6.07 -15.66
N ARG A 128 8.52 -5.12 -16.44
CA ARG A 128 9.31 -4.16 -17.23
C ARG A 128 9.79 -2.96 -16.40
N VAL A 129 8.97 -2.49 -15.47
CA VAL A 129 9.21 -1.26 -14.70
C VAL A 129 10.03 -1.53 -13.43
N LEU A 130 9.76 -2.64 -12.75
CA LEU A 130 10.33 -2.93 -11.43
C LEU A 130 11.87 -2.96 -11.39
N PRO A 131 12.61 -3.51 -12.39
CA PRO A 131 14.08 -3.49 -12.39
C PRO A 131 14.71 -2.08 -12.37
N ARG A 132 13.94 -1.06 -12.76
CA ARG A 132 14.36 0.35 -12.78
C ARG A 132 13.80 1.13 -11.59
N ALA A 133 12.61 0.79 -11.11
CA ALA A 133 11.88 1.52 -10.08
C ALA A 133 12.67 1.70 -8.76
N GLY A 134 13.46 0.71 -8.34
CA GLY A 134 14.28 0.81 -7.12
C GLY A 134 15.32 1.95 -7.17
N ARG A 135 15.85 2.25 -8.36
CA ARG A 135 16.94 3.23 -8.57
C ARG A 135 16.49 4.59 -9.10
N GLN A 136 15.23 4.72 -9.52
CA GLN A 136 14.70 5.96 -10.08
C GLN A 136 14.06 6.83 -9.00
N THR A 137 14.25 8.14 -9.09
CA THR A 137 13.44 9.12 -8.35
C THR A 137 12.09 9.26 -9.05
N PRO A 138 10.96 9.32 -8.30
CA PRO A 138 9.69 9.75 -8.87
C PRO A 138 9.87 11.05 -9.68
N ALA A 139 9.30 11.12 -10.87
CA ALA A 139 9.22 12.40 -11.58
C ALA A 139 8.29 13.31 -10.76
N GLY A 140 8.77 14.52 -10.45
CA GLY A 140 8.00 15.57 -9.80
C GLY A 140 7.07 16.29 -10.76
#